data_AF-A0A444IZS5-F1
#
_entry.id   AF-A0A444IZS5-F1
#
_cell.length_a   1.000
_cell.length_b   1.000
_cell.length_c   1.000
_cell.angle_alpha   90.00
_cell.angle_beta   90.00
_cell.angle_gamma   90.00
#
_symmetry.space_group_name_H-M   'P 1'
#
loop_
_entity.id
_entity.type
_entity.pdbx_description
1 polymer ?
#
loop_
_entity_poly.entity_id
_entity_poly.type
_entity_poly.pdbx_seq_one_letter_code
_entity_poly.pdbx_strand_id
1 'polypeptide(L)'
;RLYSEDDYLTRDEFTLPEIQRSNLAEVILQMLSLRLPEPRKFPFIDPPAPRAVNDGFRILRELGAIDSEHRLTQRGRIMLVCPLTRVSPE
;
A
#
# COMPACT_ATOMS: atom_id res chain seq x y z
N ARG A 1 -16.99 -14.29 -29.66
CA ARG A 1 -16.25 -13.12 -29.17
C ARG A 1 -16.92 -11.90 -29.77
N LEU A 2 -17.59 -11.07 -28.95
CA LEU A 2 -18.27 -9.86 -29.39
C LEU A 2 -17.66 -8.69 -28.61
N TYR A 3 -16.64 -8.06 -29.18
CA TYR A 3 -16.23 -6.71 -28.83
C TYR A 3 -15.72 -6.06 -30.12
N SER A 4 -16.17 -4.82 -30.36
CA SER A 4 -15.90 -4.01 -31.53
C SER A 4 -14.53 -3.34 -31.43
N GLU A 5 -13.88 -3.12 -32.56
CA GLU A 5 -12.53 -2.50 -32.69
C GLU A 5 -12.47 -1.08 -32.08
N ASP A 6 -13.59 -0.37 -32.00
CA ASP A 6 -13.68 1.00 -31.47
C ASP A 6 -13.45 1.11 -29.94
N ASP A 7 -13.70 0.05 -29.15
CA ASP A 7 -13.40 0.04 -27.71
C ASP A 7 -11.88 -0.07 -27.42
N TYR A 8 -11.08 -0.44 -28.43
CA TYR A 8 -9.63 -0.56 -28.30
C TYR A 8 -8.93 0.81 -28.39
N LEU A 9 -9.50 1.76 -29.16
CA LEU A 9 -8.87 3.03 -29.51
C LEU A 9 -9.10 4.18 -28.51
N THR A 10 -9.93 3.98 -27.48
CA THR A 10 -10.24 4.99 -26.45
C THR A 10 -9.51 4.78 -25.13
N ARG A 11 -8.53 3.89 -25.07
CA ARG A 11 -7.70 3.73 -23.87
C ARG A 11 -6.66 4.83 -23.78
N ASP A 12 -6.69 5.59 -22.70
CA ASP A 12 -5.60 6.49 -22.33
C ASP A 12 -4.28 5.71 -22.30
N GLU A 13 -3.31 6.15 -23.11
CA GLU A 13 -2.02 5.47 -23.36
C GLU A 13 -1.09 5.46 -22.14
N PHE A 14 -1.48 6.11 -21.03
CA PHE A 14 -0.70 6.18 -19.80
C PHE A 14 -1.59 5.93 -18.58
N THR A 15 -1.58 4.69 -18.08
CA THR A 15 -2.02 4.42 -16.71
C THR A 15 -1.07 5.11 -15.72
N LEU A 16 -1.63 5.93 -14.83
CA LEU A 16 -0.90 6.58 -13.71
C LEU A 16 0.01 5.57 -12.98
N PRO A 17 1.25 5.96 -12.63
CA PRO A 17 2.25 5.06 -12.04
C PRO A 17 1.69 4.27 -10.84
N GLU A 18 2.01 2.97 -10.78
CA GLU A 18 1.45 2.04 -9.78
C GLU A 18 1.78 2.46 -8.33
N ILE A 19 2.91 3.14 -8.10
CA ILE A 19 3.27 3.73 -6.80
C ILE A 19 2.40 4.94 -6.40
N GLN A 20 1.74 5.59 -7.36
CA GLN A 20 0.73 6.63 -7.11
C GLN A 20 -0.68 6.05 -6.93
N ARG A 21 -0.89 4.75 -7.20
CA ARG A 21 -2.15 4.01 -6.95
C ARG A 21 -2.02 3.00 -5.80
N SER A 22 -0.81 2.72 -5.34
CA SER A 22 -0.50 1.69 -4.36
C SER A 22 -0.67 2.18 -2.92
N ASN A 23 -1.42 1.39 -2.16
CA ASN A 23 -1.66 1.59 -0.75
C ASN A 23 -0.36 1.35 0.05
N LEU A 24 0.30 2.44 0.49
CA LEU A 24 1.50 2.36 1.34
C LEU A 24 1.24 1.73 2.71
N ALA A 25 0.00 1.44 3.10
CA ALA A 25 -0.33 0.80 4.36
C ALA A 25 0.44 -0.52 4.54
N GLU A 26 0.58 -1.34 3.49
CA GLU A 26 1.32 -2.61 3.61
C GLU A 26 2.81 -2.39 3.89
N VAL A 27 3.45 -1.48 3.15
CA VAL A 27 4.86 -1.13 3.34
C VAL A 27 5.07 -0.54 4.74
N ILE A 28 4.21 0.38 5.18
CA ILE A 28 4.28 0.98 6.52
C ILE A 28 4.11 -0.09 7.60
N LEU A 29 3.17 -1.02 7.42
CA LEU A 29 2.95 -2.12 8.35
C LEU A 29 4.18 -3.03 8.45
N GLN A 30 4.82 -3.36 7.32
CA GLN A 30 6.07 -4.12 7.27
C GLN A 30 7.21 -3.38 7.94
N MET A 31 7.38 -2.08 7.68
CA MET A 31 8.41 -1.26 8.32
C MET A 31 8.27 -1.23 9.84
N LEU A 32 7.04 -1.06 10.34
CA LEU A 32 6.75 -1.11 11.78
C LEU A 32 7.10 -2.49 12.38
N SER A 33 6.87 -3.57 11.63
CA SER A 33 7.17 -4.94 12.08
C SER A 33 8.67 -5.19 12.23
N LEU A 34 9.45 -4.60 11.34
CA LEU A 34 10.91 -4.66 11.30
C LEU A 34 11.56 -3.62 12.24
N ARG A 35 10.76 -2.82 12.96
CA ARG A 35 11.20 -1.71 13.82
C ARG A 35 12.08 -0.70 13.07
N LEU A 36 11.77 -0.48 11.80
CA LEU A 36 12.46 0.52 10.98
C LEU A 36 12.00 1.94 11.37
N PRO A 37 12.84 2.96 11.10
CA PRO A 37 12.42 4.36 11.25
C PRO A 37 11.16 4.65 10.43
N GLU A 38 10.41 5.66 10.86
CA GLU A 38 9.23 6.13 10.13
C GLU A 38 9.53 6.40 8.64
N PRO A 39 8.55 6.24 7.73
CA PRO A 39 8.76 6.46 6.29
C PRO A 39 9.38 7.81 5.94
N ARG A 40 9.11 8.86 6.74
CA ARG A 40 9.67 10.20 6.53
C ARG A 40 11.16 10.32 6.85
N LYS A 41 11.68 9.42 7.68
CA LYS A 41 13.08 9.37 8.13
C LYS A 41 13.84 8.21 7.48
N PHE A 42 13.15 7.40 6.67
CA PHE A 42 13.74 6.25 6.02
C PHE A 42 14.42 6.68 4.71
N PRO A 43 15.65 6.21 4.42
CA PRO A 43 16.40 6.60 3.23
C PRO A 43 15.91 5.85 1.99
N PHE A 44 14.73 6.21 1.49
CA PHE A 44 14.21 5.68 0.23
C PHE A 44 15.05 6.16 -0.96
N ILE A 45 15.22 5.31 -1.98
CA ILE A 45 15.78 5.70 -3.29
C ILE A 45 14.90 6.76 -3.94
N ASP A 46 13.59 6.49 -3.97
CA ASP A 46 12.55 7.43 -4.38
C ASP A 46 11.53 7.57 -3.23
N PRO A 47 11.53 8.70 -2.49
CA PRO A 47 10.66 8.86 -1.33
C PRO A 47 9.18 8.96 -1.74
N PRO A 48 8.27 8.31 -0.99
CA PRO A 48 6.84 8.43 -1.25
C PRO A 48 6.32 9.84 -0.96
N ALA A 49 5.24 10.22 -1.65
CA ALA A 49 4.57 11.50 -1.38
C ALA A 49 4.07 11.57 0.07
N PRO A 50 4.23 12.70 0.79
CA PRO A 50 3.80 12.83 2.19
C PRO A 50 2.32 12.52 2.42
N ARG A 51 1.46 12.84 1.42
CA ARG A 51 0.03 12.52 1.46
C ARG A 51 -0.22 11.01 1.51
N ALA A 52 0.46 10.25 0.65
CA ALA A 52 0.35 8.80 0.60
C ALA A 52 0.80 8.14 1.92
N VAL A 53 1.85 8.66 2.56
CA VAL A 53 2.29 8.18 3.88
C VAL A 53 1.20 8.41 4.93
N ASN A 54 0.60 9.60 4.96
CA ASN A 54 -0.47 9.91 5.90
C ASN A 54 -1.71 9.04 5.68
N ASP A 55 -2.08 8.81 4.42
CA ASP A 55 -3.19 7.93 4.06
C ASP A 55 -2.94 6.49 4.49
N GLY A 56 -1.71 5.98 4.33
CA GLY A 56 -1.34 4.66 4.81
C GLY A 56 -1.48 4.51 6.33
N PHE A 57 -1.00 5.48 7.12
CA PHE A 57 -1.21 5.50 8.57
C PHE A 57 -2.68 5.62 8.97
N ARG A 58 -3.48 6.37 8.21
CA ARG A 58 -4.93 6.46 8.43
C ARG A 58 -5.61 5.12 8.22
N ILE A 59 -5.34 4.45 7.09
CA ILE A 59 -5.90 3.13 6.77
C ILE A 59 -5.51 2.10 7.84
N LEU A 60 -4.24 2.07 8.26
CA LEU A 60 -3.80 1.14 9.30
C LEU A 60 -4.50 1.37 10.65
N ARG A 61 -4.83 2.62 11.00
CA ARG A 61 -5.64 2.93 12.18
C ARG A 61 -7.09 2.48 12.02
N GLU A 62 -7.71 2.76 10.88
CA GLU A 62 -9.09 2.34 10.56
C GLU A 62 -9.24 0.81 10.60
N LEU A 63 -8.23 0.08 10.12
CA LEU A 63 -8.17 -1.38 10.17
C LEU A 63 -7.83 -1.94 11.56
N GLY A 64 -7.43 -1.08 12.51
CA GLY A 64 -6.98 -1.46 13.84
C GLY A 64 -5.64 -2.21 13.83
N ALA A 65 -4.83 -2.04 12.79
CA ALA A 65 -3.49 -2.63 12.66
C ALA A 65 -2.45 -1.93 13.56
N ILE A 66 -2.67 -0.63 13.81
CA ILE A 66 -1.81 0.21 14.67
C ILE A 66 -2.64 1.01 15.67
N ASP A 67 -2.04 1.38 16.80
CA ASP A 67 -2.65 2.25 17.81
C ASP A 67 -2.42 3.75 17.51
N SER A 68 -2.87 4.63 18.42
CA SER A 68 -2.68 6.09 18.32
C SER A 68 -1.22 6.54 18.40
N GLU A 69 -0.32 5.70 18.92
CA GLU A 69 1.12 5.94 19.01
C GLU A 69 1.88 5.26 17.85
N HIS A 70 1.16 4.82 16.79
CA HIS A 70 1.70 4.09 15.65
C HIS A 70 2.38 2.76 16.00
N ARG A 71 2.01 2.14 17.13
CA ARG A 71 2.52 0.82 17.52
C ARG A 71 1.64 -0.29 16.95
N LEU A 72 2.29 -1.37 16.53
CA LEU A 72 1.64 -2.58 16.01
C LEU A 72 0.75 -3.25 17.07
N THR A 73 -0.55 -3.37 16.76
CA THR A 73 -1.51 -4.12 17.57
C THR A 73 -1.38 -5.62 17.32
N GLN A 74 -2.06 -6.45 18.11
CA GLN A 74 -2.18 -7.88 17.84
C GLN A 74 -2.80 -8.16 16.46
N ARG A 75 -3.79 -7.35 16.07
CA ARG A 75 -4.48 -7.48 14.79
C ARG A 75 -3.56 -7.14 13.62
N GLY A 76 -2.74 -6.09 13.74
CA GLY A 76 -1.74 -5.73 12.73
C GLY A 76 -0.67 -6.81 12.54
N ARG A 77 -0.29 -7.53 13.61
CA ARG A 77 0.62 -8.68 13.52
C ARG A 77 0.01 -9.84 12.73
N ILE A 78 -1.28 -10.10 12.92
CA ILE A 78 -2.00 -11.12 12.15
C ILE A 78 -2.09 -10.71 10.67
N MET A 79 -2.33 -9.42 10.38
CA MET A 79 -2.36 -8.90 9.01
C MET A 79 -1.02 -9.06 8.28
N LEU A 80 0.12 -9.01 8.99
CA LEU A 80 1.44 -9.28 8.39
C LEU A 80 1.61 -10.73 7.93
N VAL A 81 0.93 -11.66 8.59
CA VAL A 81 1.03 -13.11 8.31
C VAL A 81 -0.02 -13.56 7.29
N CYS A 82 -1.01 -12.71 7.01
CA CYS A 82 -2.06 -12.97 6.03
C CYS A 82 -1.94 -11.96 4.89
N PRO A 83 -1.18 -12.27 3.82
CA PRO A 83 -1.03 -11.38 2.69
C PRO A 83 -2.41 -11.09 2.09
N LEU A 84 -2.80 -9.82 2.04
CA LEU A 84 -4.01 -9.39 1.31
C LEU A 84 -3.86 -9.59 -0.22
N THR A 85 -2.68 -9.97 -0.69
CA THR A 85 -2.43 -10.45 -2.04
C THR A 85 -2.39 -11.97 -2.04
N ARG A 86 -3.48 -12.59 -2.48
CA ARG A 86 -3.42 -13.96 -3.00
C ARG A 86 -2.57 -13.90 -4.27
N VAL A 87 -1.29 -14.25 -4.17
CA VAL A 87 -0.49 -14.54 -5.36
C VAL A 87 -1.11 -15.80 -5.96
N SER A 88 -1.86 -15.64 -7.05
CA SER A 88 -2.34 -16.78 -7.83
C SER A 88 -1.12 -17.57 -8.29
N PRO A 89 -0.97 -18.86 -7.96
CA PRO A 89 -0.02 -19.70 -8.67
C PRO A 89 -0.60 -19.92 -10.07
N GLU A 90 0.13 -19.50 -11.10
CA GLU A 90 -0.06 -20.07 -12.44
C GLU A 90 0.44 -21.52 -12.49
#